data_AF-A0A955A7R3-F1
#
_entry.id   AF-A0A955A7R3-F1
#
_cell.length_a   1.000
_cell.length_b   1.000
_cell.length_c   1.000
_cell.angle_alpha   90.00
_cell.angle_beta   90.00
_cell.angle_gamma   90.00
#
_symmetry.space_group_name_H-M   'P 1'
#
loop_
_entity.id
_entity.type
_entity.pdbx_description
1 polymer ?
#
loop_
_entity_poly.entity_id
_entity_poly.type
_entity_poly.pdbx_seq_one_letter_code
_entity_poly.pdbx_strand_id
1 'polypeptide(L)'
;MNFRRLLLFGCVSIFGVTSLCHGEPPPFRTDGGDEKLPWHQLEPGKFPPAGSAHYFSGELIKVDHLERSFVLRVDRTDQQNRSHFDLPVEAAMLPYGSVHYHGALAALRDVPIGTHLHGWSYLKDPADTSKPLEIFHNRRSYEVDFKRCLRLEDDFTHDVQRSRVWRIDGVDLETKKLSATAVVEGKPAGEARDFDLLASTRVWKGRGFSELREIQAGQEVLLNLTWATLYGPGRVTEVWLDGESRQLATEHQQARHRDHIRQRGVPGWVDEVDNKQRILTITLFGNVDPDLLSELTVGDQAGVAVAMENLLPFDPVNDRKRGPILEVAQISREVGSSGVRIRVQPDLLLEGYRPRRIVRVFPSAWPVIALPKEEELFGR
;
A
#
# COMPACT_ATOMS: atom_id res chain seq x y z
N MET A 1 37.55 -31.79 23.21
CA MET A 1 36.32 -32.53 22.90
C MET A 1 35.16 -31.74 23.48
N ASN A 2 34.49 -30.90 22.68
CA ASN A 2 33.24 -30.23 23.06
C ASN A 2 32.56 -29.71 21.80
N PHE A 3 31.44 -30.35 21.46
CA PHE A 3 30.60 -30.11 20.29
C PHE A 3 29.96 -28.72 20.36
N ARG A 4 30.27 -27.84 19.41
CA ARG A 4 29.45 -26.66 19.12
C ARG A 4 28.30 -27.10 18.21
N ARG A 5 27.08 -27.06 18.75
CA ARG A 5 25.83 -27.30 18.03
C ARG A 5 25.59 -26.17 17.03
N LEU A 6 25.57 -26.54 15.74
CA LEU A 6 25.08 -25.73 14.64
C LEU A 6 23.54 -25.77 14.68
N LEU A 7 22.91 -24.66 15.04
CA LEU A 7 21.46 -24.48 14.92
C LEU A 7 21.15 -24.07 13.47
N LEU A 8 20.69 -25.02 12.66
CA LEU A 8 20.03 -24.74 11.40
C LEU A 8 18.69 -24.04 11.70
N PHE A 9 18.57 -22.77 11.33
CA PHE A 9 17.27 -22.14 11.14
C PHE A 9 16.68 -22.66 9.82
N GLY A 10 15.77 -23.62 9.92
CA GLY A 10 14.91 -24.00 8.80
C GLY A 10 13.84 -22.94 8.60
N CYS A 11 13.99 -22.13 7.54
CA CYS A 11 12.89 -21.32 7.03
C CYS A 11 11.79 -22.26 6.53
N VAL A 12 10.70 -22.38 7.29
CA VAL A 12 9.45 -22.97 6.82
C VAL A 12 8.74 -21.89 6.00
N SER A 13 9.00 -21.89 4.70
CA SER A 13 8.25 -21.10 3.72
C SER A 13 6.85 -21.71 3.60
N ILE A 14 5.86 -21.11 4.26
CA ILE A 14 4.45 -21.44 4.00
C ILE A 14 4.09 -20.77 2.66
N PHE A 15 4.26 -21.53 1.58
CA PHE A 15 3.74 -21.17 0.27
C PHE A 15 2.22 -21.25 0.29
N GLY A 16 1.56 -20.10 0.29
CA GLY A 16 0.18 -19.97 -0.16
C GLY A 16 0.15 -20.03 -1.68
N VAL A 17 0.24 -21.22 -2.26
CA VAL A 17 -0.25 -21.42 -3.63
C VAL A 17 -1.76 -21.30 -3.54
N THR A 18 -2.31 -20.13 -3.87
CA THR A 18 -3.75 -19.98 -4.11
C THR A 18 -4.07 -20.79 -5.36
N SER A 19 -4.34 -22.07 -5.16
CA SER A 19 -5.14 -22.87 -6.08
C SER A 19 -6.41 -22.07 -6.35
N LEU A 20 -6.63 -21.67 -7.60
CA LEU A 20 -7.90 -21.10 -8.06
C LEU A 20 -8.98 -22.17 -7.86
N CYS A 21 -9.55 -22.20 -6.67
CA CYS A 21 -10.82 -22.86 -6.42
C CYS A 21 -11.81 -22.25 -7.41
N HIS A 22 -12.33 -23.06 -8.33
CA HIS A 22 -13.50 -22.73 -9.14
C HIS A 22 -14.72 -22.61 -8.21
N GLY A 23 -14.79 -21.49 -7.48
CA GLY A 23 -16.00 -21.03 -6.83
C GLY A 23 -16.97 -20.49 -7.87
N GLU A 24 -18.25 -20.40 -7.49
CA GLU A 24 -19.22 -19.66 -8.31
C GLU A 24 -18.71 -18.25 -8.62
N PRO A 25 -18.92 -17.75 -9.85
CA PRO A 25 -18.47 -16.42 -10.23
C PRO A 25 -19.06 -15.38 -9.27
N PRO A 26 -18.26 -14.40 -8.81
CA PRO A 26 -18.72 -13.42 -7.85
C PRO A 26 -19.90 -12.60 -8.42
N PRO A 27 -20.83 -12.12 -7.57
CA PRO A 27 -22.00 -11.34 -8.00
C PRO A 27 -21.66 -9.88 -8.35
N PHE A 28 -20.39 -9.57 -8.60
CA PHE A 28 -19.86 -8.24 -8.89
C PHE A 28 -18.83 -8.30 -10.02
N ARG A 29 -18.65 -7.17 -10.71
CA ARG A 29 -17.67 -7.04 -11.78
C ARG A 29 -16.24 -7.12 -11.25
N THR A 30 -15.39 -7.76 -12.05
CA THR A 30 -13.94 -7.83 -11.89
C THR A 30 -13.26 -7.44 -13.20
N ASP A 31 -11.97 -7.08 -13.19
CA ASP A 31 -11.25 -6.58 -14.38
C ASP A 31 -11.25 -7.52 -15.58
N GLY A 32 -11.32 -8.84 -15.35
CA GLY A 32 -11.45 -9.87 -16.41
C GLY A 32 -12.76 -10.66 -16.37
N GLY A 33 -13.79 -10.13 -15.68
CA GLY A 33 -15.07 -10.81 -15.46
C GLY A 33 -16.18 -10.37 -16.42
N ASP A 34 -17.43 -10.68 -16.06
CA ASP A 34 -18.60 -10.24 -16.83
C ASP A 34 -18.80 -8.72 -16.70
N GLU A 35 -18.67 -8.00 -17.82
CA GLU A 35 -18.83 -6.54 -17.89
C GLU A 35 -20.26 -6.07 -17.60
N LYS A 36 -21.26 -6.96 -17.67
CA LYS A 36 -22.66 -6.65 -17.38
C LYS A 36 -22.94 -6.53 -15.88
N LEU A 37 -22.07 -7.08 -15.05
CA LEU A 37 -22.20 -6.95 -13.60
C LEU A 37 -21.82 -5.53 -13.15
N PRO A 38 -22.43 -5.01 -12.07
CA PRO A 38 -22.00 -3.77 -11.46
C PRO A 38 -20.69 -3.97 -10.70
N TRP A 39 -19.88 -2.91 -10.62
CA TRP A 39 -18.74 -2.87 -9.70
C TRP A 39 -19.21 -2.98 -8.25
N HIS A 40 -18.40 -3.60 -7.39
CA HIS A 40 -18.73 -3.73 -5.97
C HIS A 40 -18.75 -2.36 -5.28
N GLN A 41 -19.83 -2.09 -4.54
CA GLN A 41 -19.97 -0.88 -3.74
C GLN A 41 -19.57 -1.18 -2.29
N LEU A 42 -18.68 -0.35 -1.73
CA LEU A 42 -18.25 -0.50 -0.34
C LEU A 42 -19.40 -0.30 0.64
N GLU A 43 -19.43 -1.12 1.69
CA GLU A 43 -20.37 -1.03 2.79
C GLU A 43 -19.67 -0.52 4.06
N PRO A 44 -20.22 0.49 4.76
CA PRO A 44 -19.63 1.00 5.99
C PRO A 44 -19.46 -0.08 7.08
N GLY A 45 -18.24 -0.24 7.59
CA GLY A 45 -17.92 -1.20 8.65
C GLY A 45 -17.77 -2.65 8.18
N LYS A 46 -17.62 -2.88 6.87
CA LYS A 46 -17.28 -4.20 6.32
C LYS A 46 -16.03 -4.09 5.45
N PHE A 47 -15.17 -5.09 5.51
CA PHE A 47 -14.09 -5.22 4.54
C PHE A 47 -14.65 -5.74 3.21
N PRO A 48 -14.09 -5.30 2.08
CA PRO A 48 -14.58 -5.73 0.79
C PRO A 48 -14.16 -7.18 0.47
N PRO A 49 -14.89 -7.89 -0.39
CA PRO A 49 -14.48 -9.20 -0.89
C PRO A 49 -13.16 -9.16 -1.66
N ALA A 50 -12.37 -10.23 -1.61
CA ALA A 50 -11.16 -10.37 -2.44
C ALA A 50 -11.48 -10.27 -3.93
N GLY A 51 -10.62 -9.56 -4.68
CA GLY A 51 -10.75 -9.39 -6.13
C GLY A 51 -11.85 -8.41 -6.58
N SER A 52 -12.54 -7.74 -5.66
CA SER A 52 -13.65 -6.82 -5.99
C SER A 52 -13.23 -5.40 -6.40
N ALA A 53 -11.97 -5.03 -6.17
CA ALA A 53 -11.42 -3.73 -6.52
C ALA A 53 -11.02 -3.68 -8.00
N HIS A 54 -11.25 -2.53 -8.65
CA HIS A 54 -10.84 -2.28 -10.03
C HIS A 54 -9.38 -1.87 -10.10
N TYR A 55 -8.62 -2.51 -10.98
CA TYR A 55 -7.22 -2.20 -11.23
C TYR A 55 -7.03 -1.11 -12.30
N PHE A 56 -6.18 -0.14 -12.00
CA PHE A 56 -5.57 0.74 -13.01
C PHE A 56 -4.19 1.21 -12.52
N SER A 57 -3.33 1.59 -13.46
CA SER A 57 -1.98 2.11 -13.17
C SER A 57 -1.78 3.50 -13.74
N GLY A 58 -0.76 4.19 -13.26
CA GLY A 58 -0.44 5.53 -13.71
C GLY A 58 0.65 6.19 -12.88
N GLU A 59 1.02 7.39 -13.30
CA GLU A 59 2.05 8.17 -12.62
C GLU A 59 1.48 9.05 -11.51
N LEU A 60 2.10 9.00 -10.33
CA LEU A 60 1.77 9.87 -9.21
C LEU A 60 2.16 11.32 -9.51
N ILE A 61 1.19 12.23 -9.66
CA ILE A 61 1.42 13.64 -10.02
C ILE A 61 1.06 14.64 -8.93
N LYS A 62 0.33 14.20 -7.89
CA LYS A 62 -0.01 15.01 -6.71
C LYS A 62 -0.19 14.11 -5.50
N VAL A 63 0.26 14.56 -4.34
CA VAL A 63 0.06 13.90 -3.04
C VAL A 63 -0.39 14.92 -2.03
N ASP A 64 -1.42 14.56 -1.28
CA ASP A 64 -1.75 15.12 0.02
C ASP A 64 -1.66 13.98 1.04
N HIS A 65 -0.51 13.88 1.71
CA HIS A 65 -0.25 12.77 2.63
C HIS A 65 -1.09 12.84 3.91
N LEU A 66 -1.61 14.04 4.21
CA LEU A 66 -2.40 14.35 5.37
C LEU A 66 -3.84 13.85 5.19
N GLU A 67 -4.43 14.12 4.04
CA GLU A 67 -5.73 13.56 3.64
C GLU A 67 -5.61 12.12 3.10
N ARG A 68 -4.38 11.61 2.97
CA ARG A 68 -4.06 10.35 2.27
C ARG A 68 -4.69 10.32 0.87
N SER A 69 -4.71 11.45 0.19
CA SER A 69 -5.22 11.60 -1.17
C SER A 69 -4.09 11.83 -2.16
N PHE A 70 -4.34 11.45 -3.40
CA PHE A 70 -3.37 11.50 -4.48
C PHE A 70 -4.06 11.66 -5.81
N VAL A 71 -3.26 12.04 -6.81
CA VAL A 71 -3.70 12.08 -8.21
C VAL A 71 -2.76 11.23 -9.04
N LEU A 72 -3.32 10.27 -9.77
CA LEU A 72 -2.60 9.51 -10.79
C LEU A 72 -2.94 10.07 -12.17
N ARG A 73 -1.93 10.29 -13.00
CA ARG A 73 -2.11 10.36 -14.45
C ARG A 73 -2.16 8.93 -14.97
N VAL A 74 -3.34 8.49 -15.39
CA VAL A 74 -3.59 7.09 -15.77
C VAL A 74 -2.78 6.72 -17.02
N ASP A 75 -2.29 5.48 -17.02
CA ASP A 75 -1.62 4.90 -18.17
C ASP A 75 -2.51 4.90 -19.43
N ARG A 76 -1.85 4.98 -20.57
CA ARG A 76 -2.48 4.86 -21.88
C ARG A 76 -2.81 3.40 -22.16
N THR A 77 -4.04 3.15 -22.57
CA THR A 77 -4.49 1.83 -23.00
C THR A 77 -5.11 1.89 -24.39
N ASP A 78 -5.12 0.76 -25.10
CA ASP A 78 -5.74 0.67 -26.43
C ASP A 78 -7.27 0.86 -26.40
N GLN A 79 -7.88 0.80 -25.20
CA GLN A 79 -9.30 1.05 -25.00
C GLN A 79 -9.63 2.55 -25.02
N GLN A 80 -8.65 3.41 -24.75
CA GLN A 80 -8.84 4.85 -24.67
C GLN A 80 -8.76 5.50 -26.05
N ASN A 81 -9.66 6.46 -26.27
CA ASN A 81 -9.47 7.43 -27.35
C ASN A 81 -8.28 8.33 -27.04
N ARG A 82 -7.53 8.77 -28.07
CA ARG A 82 -6.40 9.71 -27.90
C ARG A 82 -6.76 10.99 -27.12
N SER A 83 -8.02 11.42 -27.20
CA SER A 83 -8.53 12.57 -26.46
C SER A 83 -8.62 12.35 -24.95
N HIS A 84 -8.59 11.09 -24.50
CA HIS A 84 -8.69 10.62 -23.12
C HIS A 84 -7.36 10.08 -22.57
N PHE A 85 -6.27 10.22 -23.32
CA PHE A 85 -4.94 9.91 -22.82
C PHE A 85 -4.50 10.93 -21.76
N ASP A 86 -3.69 10.46 -20.82
CA ASP A 86 -3.01 11.29 -19.83
C ASP A 86 -3.95 12.04 -18.87
N LEU A 87 -5.20 11.57 -18.73
CA LEU A 87 -6.18 12.21 -17.87
C LEU A 87 -6.02 11.80 -16.40
N PRO A 88 -6.14 12.75 -15.46
CA PRO A 88 -5.91 12.48 -14.05
C PRO A 88 -7.12 11.82 -13.37
N VAL A 89 -6.82 10.97 -12.39
CA VAL A 89 -7.79 10.42 -11.43
C VAL A 89 -7.36 10.82 -10.04
N GLU A 90 -8.24 11.51 -9.33
CA GLU A 90 -8.07 11.82 -7.91
C GLU A 90 -8.71 10.73 -7.06
N ALA A 91 -7.95 10.19 -6.10
CA ALA A 91 -8.42 9.19 -5.17
C ALA A 91 -7.85 9.41 -3.77
N ALA A 92 -8.47 8.80 -2.77
CA ALA A 92 -7.98 8.76 -1.40
C ALA A 92 -7.87 7.32 -0.91
N MET A 93 -6.86 7.05 -0.10
CA MET A 93 -6.68 5.75 0.51
C MET A 93 -7.81 5.48 1.52
N LEU A 94 -8.40 4.30 1.44
CA LEU A 94 -9.29 3.78 2.49
C LEU A 94 -8.54 3.73 3.83
N PRO A 95 -9.23 3.83 4.99
CA PRO A 95 -8.60 3.74 6.31
C PRO A 95 -7.71 2.49 6.44
N TYR A 96 -8.22 1.36 5.95
CA TYR A 96 -7.54 0.07 5.91
C TYR A 96 -6.71 -0.18 4.63
N GLY A 97 -6.66 0.78 3.71
CA GLY A 97 -5.89 0.67 2.49
C GLY A 97 -4.38 0.73 2.74
N SER A 98 -3.60 -0.04 1.98
CA SER A 98 -2.15 -0.12 2.10
C SER A 98 -1.42 0.55 0.94
N VAL A 99 -0.28 1.16 1.23
CA VAL A 99 0.68 1.60 0.20
C VAL A 99 1.89 0.70 0.36
N HIS A 100 2.43 0.23 -0.76
CA HIS A 100 3.68 -0.51 -0.80
C HIS A 100 4.67 0.21 -1.69
N TYR A 101 5.89 0.30 -1.21
CA TYR A 101 7.02 0.90 -1.91
C TYR A 101 8.26 0.06 -1.63
N HIS A 102 9.09 -0.17 -2.66
CA HIS A 102 10.30 -0.99 -2.53
C HIS A 102 10.06 -2.34 -1.82
N GLY A 103 8.92 -2.99 -2.06
CA GLY A 103 8.60 -4.32 -1.53
C GLY A 103 8.05 -4.35 -0.09
N ALA A 104 7.94 -3.22 0.59
CA ALA A 104 7.44 -3.12 1.97
C ALA A 104 6.24 -2.18 2.10
N LEU A 105 5.53 -2.24 3.23
CA LEU A 105 4.50 -1.24 3.55
C LEU A 105 5.11 0.17 3.65
N ALA A 106 4.30 1.17 3.32
CA ALA A 106 4.71 2.56 3.29
C ALA A 106 3.57 3.51 3.70
N ALA A 107 3.94 4.72 4.09
CA ALA A 107 3.02 5.86 4.09
C ALA A 107 3.02 6.50 2.70
N LEU A 108 1.91 7.17 2.32
CA LEU A 108 1.81 7.83 1.01
C LEU A 108 2.90 8.89 0.79
N ARG A 109 3.37 9.55 1.86
CA ARG A 109 4.49 10.52 1.81
C ARG A 109 5.85 9.92 1.51
N ASP A 110 5.98 8.61 1.60
CA ASP A 110 7.24 7.92 1.34
C ASP A 110 7.45 7.71 -0.16
N VAL A 111 6.37 7.78 -0.95
CA VAL A 111 6.39 7.60 -2.40
C VAL A 111 6.69 8.94 -3.09
N PRO A 112 7.79 9.06 -3.84
CA PRO A 112 8.09 10.28 -4.59
C PRO A 112 7.05 10.56 -5.70
N ILE A 113 6.72 11.83 -5.90
CA ILE A 113 5.98 12.27 -7.09
C ILE A 113 6.78 11.90 -8.34
N GLY A 114 6.09 11.43 -9.39
CA GLY A 114 6.66 10.89 -10.61
C GLY A 114 6.83 9.37 -10.60
N THR A 115 6.60 8.71 -9.47
CA THR A 115 6.61 7.24 -9.39
C THR A 115 5.41 6.66 -10.13
N HIS A 116 5.65 5.69 -11.00
CA HIS A 116 4.59 4.88 -11.58
C HIS A 116 4.04 3.90 -10.54
N LEU A 117 2.72 3.87 -10.40
CA LEU A 117 2.01 3.10 -9.38
C LEU A 117 0.90 2.25 -9.99
N HIS A 118 0.71 1.10 -9.39
CA HIS A 118 -0.37 0.15 -9.62
C HIS A 118 -1.42 0.30 -8.53
N GLY A 119 -2.65 0.65 -8.91
CA GLY A 119 -3.74 0.94 -7.99
C GLY A 119 -4.88 -0.08 -8.07
N TRP A 120 -5.48 -0.35 -6.91
CA TRP A 120 -6.75 -1.07 -6.78
C TRP A 120 -7.74 -0.20 -6.04
N SER A 121 -8.84 0.15 -6.69
CA SER A 121 -9.75 1.17 -6.19
C SER A 121 -11.22 0.77 -6.36
N TYR A 122 -12.07 1.39 -5.56
CA TYR A 122 -13.52 1.30 -5.61
C TYR A 122 -14.10 2.61 -6.11
N LEU A 123 -15.30 2.50 -6.69
CA LEU A 123 -16.13 3.66 -7.01
C LEU A 123 -16.28 4.57 -5.79
N LYS A 124 -16.50 5.86 -5.99
CA LYS A 124 -16.88 6.80 -4.93
C LYS A 124 -18.20 6.40 -4.27
N ASP A 125 -18.50 7.01 -3.12
CA ASP A 125 -19.80 6.82 -2.50
C ASP A 125 -20.92 7.38 -3.41
N PRO A 126 -22.11 6.77 -3.53
CA PRO A 126 -23.15 7.29 -4.40
C PRO A 126 -23.69 8.65 -3.90
N ALA A 127 -23.50 8.96 -2.61
CA ALA A 127 -23.77 10.27 -2.03
C ALA A 127 -22.64 11.29 -2.28
N ASP A 128 -21.48 10.87 -2.79
CA ASP A 128 -20.38 11.76 -3.16
C ASP A 128 -20.73 12.52 -4.46
N THR A 129 -21.06 13.80 -4.29
CA THR A 129 -21.37 14.73 -5.37
C THR A 129 -20.15 15.53 -5.84
N SER A 130 -18.95 15.19 -5.36
CA SER A 130 -17.71 15.86 -5.76
C SER A 130 -17.54 15.81 -7.27
N LYS A 131 -17.23 16.98 -7.83
CA LYS A 131 -16.89 17.08 -9.25
C LYS A 131 -15.53 16.43 -9.47
N PRO A 132 -15.35 15.72 -10.59
CA PRO A 132 -14.03 15.28 -10.97
C PRO A 132 -13.13 16.48 -11.26
N LEU A 133 -11.82 16.26 -11.25
CA LEU A 133 -10.86 17.28 -11.63
C LEU A 133 -11.18 17.81 -13.03
N GLU A 134 -11.44 19.12 -13.11
CA GLU A 134 -11.71 19.77 -14.38
C GLU A 134 -10.41 19.91 -15.16
N ILE A 135 -10.43 19.39 -16.38
CA ILE A 135 -9.37 19.56 -17.37
C ILE A 135 -9.96 20.18 -18.62
N PHE A 136 -9.08 20.65 -19.51
CA PHE A 136 -9.48 21.26 -20.79
C PHE A 136 -10.54 20.41 -21.52
N HIS A 137 -11.59 21.08 -21.99
CA HIS A 137 -12.71 20.48 -22.74
C HIS A 137 -13.56 19.46 -21.97
N ASN A 138 -13.62 19.51 -20.63
CA ASN A 138 -14.47 18.64 -19.79
C ASN A 138 -14.25 17.14 -20.00
N ARG A 139 -13.06 16.74 -20.46
CA ARG A 139 -12.70 15.34 -20.64
C ARG A 139 -12.41 14.70 -19.28
N ARG A 140 -12.56 13.38 -19.17
CA ARG A 140 -12.37 12.65 -17.92
C ARG A 140 -11.80 11.27 -18.24
N SER A 141 -10.93 10.74 -17.38
CA SER A 141 -10.50 9.34 -17.54
C SER A 141 -11.71 8.41 -17.34
N TYR A 142 -11.63 7.17 -17.85
CA TYR A 142 -12.69 6.19 -17.66
C TYR A 142 -12.80 5.73 -16.21
N GLU A 143 -11.73 5.90 -15.45
CA GLU A 143 -11.55 5.52 -14.06
C GLU A 143 -11.91 6.68 -13.10
N VAL A 144 -12.43 7.80 -13.60
CA VAL A 144 -12.65 9.05 -12.83
C VAL A 144 -13.50 8.89 -11.57
N ASP A 145 -14.42 7.92 -11.55
CA ASP A 145 -15.28 7.66 -10.39
C ASP A 145 -14.64 6.73 -9.37
N PHE A 146 -13.48 6.11 -9.64
CA PHE A 146 -12.76 5.23 -8.71
C PHE A 146 -11.92 5.99 -7.69
N LYS A 147 -12.60 6.70 -6.78
CA LYS A 147 -11.97 7.63 -5.82
C LYS A 147 -11.53 7.00 -4.49
N ARG A 148 -11.82 5.72 -4.24
CA ARG A 148 -11.55 5.05 -2.94
C ARG A 148 -10.52 3.93 -3.10
N CYS A 149 -9.26 4.22 -2.83
CA CYS A 149 -8.14 3.33 -3.09
C CYS A 149 -7.88 2.35 -1.94
N LEU A 150 -7.85 1.06 -2.27
CA LEU A 150 -7.48 -0.02 -1.36
C LEU A 150 -5.98 -0.22 -1.29
N ARG A 151 -5.30 -0.17 -2.44
CA ARG A 151 -3.90 -0.56 -2.53
C ARG A 151 -3.17 0.23 -3.60
N LEU A 152 -1.96 0.67 -3.28
CA LEU A 152 -0.97 1.22 -4.21
C LEU A 152 0.34 0.43 -4.10
N GLU A 153 0.98 0.17 -5.24
CA GLU A 153 2.27 -0.53 -5.34
C GLU A 153 3.14 0.14 -6.42
N ASP A 154 4.42 0.36 -6.15
CA ASP A 154 5.39 0.69 -7.21
C ASP A 154 5.72 -0.51 -8.10
N ASP A 155 6.35 -0.27 -9.25
CA ASP A 155 6.73 -1.33 -10.19
C ASP A 155 7.59 -2.42 -9.51
N PHE A 156 8.54 -2.02 -8.67
CA PHE A 156 9.37 -2.93 -7.87
C PHE A 156 8.49 -3.91 -7.07
N THR A 157 7.55 -3.39 -6.28
CA THR A 157 6.68 -4.23 -5.44
C THR A 157 5.78 -5.08 -6.32
N HIS A 158 5.20 -4.48 -7.36
CA HIS A 158 4.26 -5.13 -8.25
C HIS A 158 4.88 -6.36 -8.95
N ASP A 159 6.14 -6.23 -9.35
CA ASP A 159 6.95 -7.28 -9.97
C ASP A 159 7.28 -8.39 -8.97
N VAL A 160 7.75 -8.04 -7.77
CA VAL A 160 8.03 -9.01 -6.69
C VAL A 160 6.81 -9.85 -6.37
N GLN A 161 5.63 -9.23 -6.22
CA GLN A 161 4.38 -9.95 -5.92
C GLN A 161 3.95 -10.93 -7.02
N ARG A 162 4.42 -10.71 -8.25
CA ARG A 162 4.11 -11.57 -9.40
C ARG A 162 5.24 -12.54 -9.74
N SER A 163 6.23 -12.67 -8.86
CA SER A 163 7.44 -13.45 -9.12
C SER A 163 8.10 -13.05 -10.46
N ARG A 164 8.02 -11.76 -10.81
CA ARG A 164 8.54 -11.17 -12.03
C ARG A 164 9.82 -10.40 -11.74
N VAL A 165 10.81 -10.57 -12.61
CA VAL A 165 12.03 -9.76 -12.68
C VAL A 165 12.31 -9.42 -14.14
N TRP A 166 13.14 -8.42 -14.41
CA TRP A 166 13.55 -8.06 -15.76
C TRP A 166 14.96 -8.57 -16.03
N ARG A 167 15.12 -9.49 -16.98
CA ARG A 167 16.46 -9.86 -17.45
C ARG A 167 16.89 -8.88 -18.52
N ILE A 168 18.04 -8.24 -18.32
CA ILE A 168 18.61 -7.30 -19.28
C ILE A 168 19.12 -8.08 -20.49
N ASP A 169 18.62 -7.73 -21.67
CA ASP A 169 19.06 -8.32 -22.94
C ASP A 169 20.19 -7.48 -23.56
N GLY A 170 20.14 -6.16 -23.38
CA GLY A 170 21.18 -5.25 -23.84
C GLY A 170 21.03 -3.85 -23.26
N VAL A 171 22.14 -3.10 -23.23
CA VAL A 171 22.17 -1.71 -22.77
C VAL A 171 23.01 -0.88 -23.75
N ASP A 172 22.46 0.26 -24.16
CA ASP A 172 23.14 1.29 -24.93
C ASP A 172 23.18 2.57 -24.10
N LEU A 173 24.36 2.94 -23.62
CA LEU A 173 24.55 4.12 -22.77
C LEU A 173 24.69 5.42 -23.57
N GLU A 174 24.99 5.34 -24.88
CA GLU A 174 25.04 6.51 -25.76
C GLU A 174 23.62 6.99 -26.06
N THR A 175 22.74 6.08 -26.46
CA THR A 175 21.32 6.38 -26.71
C THR A 175 20.45 6.29 -25.46
N LYS A 176 21.01 5.84 -24.33
CA LYS A 176 20.34 5.63 -23.04
C LYS A 176 19.13 4.70 -23.16
N LYS A 177 19.33 3.54 -23.76
CA LYS A 177 18.31 2.50 -23.92
C LYS A 177 18.68 1.26 -23.13
N LEU A 178 17.69 0.69 -22.46
CA LEU A 178 17.79 -0.59 -21.77
C LEU A 178 16.75 -1.54 -22.36
N SER A 179 17.21 -2.58 -23.05
CA SER A 179 16.34 -3.65 -23.54
C SER A 179 16.30 -4.77 -22.51
N ALA A 180 15.10 -5.17 -22.08
CA ALA A 180 14.93 -6.23 -21.09
C ALA A 180 13.67 -7.07 -21.33
N THR A 181 13.79 -8.36 -21.06
CA THR A 181 12.70 -9.33 -21.13
C THR A 181 12.23 -9.68 -19.72
N ALA A 182 10.92 -9.65 -19.50
CA ALA A 182 10.35 -10.09 -18.23
C ALA A 182 10.58 -11.60 -18.04
N VAL A 183 10.93 -12.00 -16.82
CA VAL A 183 11.10 -13.40 -16.41
C VAL A 183 10.16 -13.65 -15.24
N VAL A 184 9.25 -14.61 -15.41
CA VAL A 184 8.27 -15.02 -14.39
C VAL A 184 8.56 -16.48 -14.04
N GLU A 185 8.78 -16.75 -12.76
CA GLU A 185 9.13 -18.10 -12.26
C GLU A 185 10.30 -18.75 -13.05
N GLY A 186 11.32 -17.95 -13.37
CA GLY A 186 12.52 -18.38 -14.10
C GLY A 186 12.34 -18.59 -15.60
N LYS A 187 11.15 -18.29 -16.16
CA LYS A 187 10.88 -18.41 -17.60
C LYS A 187 10.66 -17.04 -18.24
N PRO A 188 11.21 -16.78 -19.45
CA PRO A 188 10.87 -15.59 -20.21
C PRO A 188 9.37 -15.47 -20.42
N ALA A 189 8.82 -14.28 -20.19
CA ALA A 189 7.40 -13.98 -20.30
C ALA A 189 7.20 -12.76 -21.21
N GLY A 190 6.77 -13.02 -22.45
CA GLY A 190 6.54 -11.99 -23.46
C GLY A 190 7.81 -11.55 -24.21
N GLU A 191 7.68 -10.50 -25.00
CA GLU A 191 8.76 -9.93 -25.81
C GLU A 191 9.62 -8.94 -25.00
N ALA A 192 10.84 -8.70 -25.49
CA ALA A 192 11.73 -7.69 -24.94
C ALA A 192 11.08 -6.29 -25.02
N ARG A 193 11.32 -5.48 -23.99
CA ARG A 193 10.87 -4.10 -23.91
C ARG A 193 12.06 -3.16 -23.82
N ASP A 194 11.96 -2.06 -24.54
CA ASP A 194 12.97 -1.00 -24.51
C ASP A 194 12.55 0.12 -23.57
N PHE A 195 13.23 0.21 -22.44
CA PHE A 195 13.09 1.28 -21.47
C PHE A 195 14.09 2.41 -21.74
N ASP A 196 13.70 3.62 -21.39
CA ASP A 196 14.59 4.78 -21.41
C ASP A 196 15.41 4.85 -20.11
N LEU A 197 16.73 4.97 -20.22
CA LEU A 197 17.60 5.34 -19.11
C LEU A 197 17.70 6.85 -19.00
N LEU A 198 17.78 7.35 -17.77
CA LEU A 198 18.04 8.75 -17.47
C LEU A 198 19.49 8.90 -17.00
N ALA A 199 20.07 10.08 -17.20
CA ALA A 199 21.36 10.39 -16.57
C ALA A 199 21.28 10.32 -15.03
N SER A 200 20.07 10.51 -14.49
CA SER A 200 19.76 10.46 -13.06
C SER A 200 19.24 9.10 -12.59
N THR A 201 19.21 8.06 -13.44
CA THR A 201 18.76 6.72 -13.02
C THR A 201 19.66 6.23 -11.89
N ARG A 202 19.06 5.92 -10.73
CA ARG A 202 19.77 5.41 -9.57
C ARG A 202 20.03 3.92 -9.76
N VAL A 203 21.30 3.54 -9.79
CA VAL A 203 21.72 2.14 -9.90
C VAL A 203 22.08 1.64 -8.50
N TRP A 204 21.36 0.64 -8.02
CA TRP A 204 21.58 0.01 -6.72
C TRP A 204 22.30 -1.33 -6.89
N LYS A 205 23.37 -1.52 -6.11
CA LYS A 205 24.21 -2.73 -6.13
C LYS A 205 24.76 -3.00 -4.73
N GLY A 206 24.61 -4.23 -4.25
CA GLY A 206 24.94 -4.60 -2.88
C GLY A 206 24.28 -3.66 -1.87
N ARG A 207 25.09 -3.00 -1.05
CA ARG A 207 24.60 -2.09 0.00
C ARG A 207 24.66 -0.58 -0.35
N GLY A 208 24.79 -0.22 -1.62
CA GLY A 208 24.96 1.18 -2.01
C GLY A 208 24.60 1.49 -3.46
N PHE A 209 25.10 2.65 -3.92
CA PHE A 209 24.93 3.11 -5.30
C PHE A 209 26.08 2.66 -6.19
N SER A 210 25.76 2.49 -7.46
CA SER A 210 26.67 2.16 -8.54
C SER A 210 26.50 3.14 -9.71
N GLU A 211 27.30 2.97 -10.75
CA GLU A 211 27.22 3.78 -11.97
C GLU A 211 26.41 3.09 -13.08
N LEU A 212 25.91 3.86 -14.05
CA LEU A 212 25.19 3.32 -15.22
C LEU A 212 25.97 2.27 -16.00
N ARG A 213 27.30 2.37 -16.05
CA ARG A 213 28.18 1.40 -16.73
C ARG A 213 28.19 0.00 -16.12
N GLU A 214 27.64 -0.16 -14.92
CA GLU A 214 27.58 -1.43 -14.19
C GLU A 214 26.32 -2.25 -14.53
N ILE A 215 25.40 -1.65 -15.28
CA ILE A 215 24.27 -2.33 -15.90
C ILE A 215 24.81 -3.19 -17.05
N GLN A 216 24.55 -4.49 -17.02
CA GLN A 216 25.10 -5.47 -17.97
C GLN A 216 24.02 -6.46 -18.43
N ALA A 217 24.14 -6.92 -19.67
CA ALA A 217 23.29 -7.99 -20.19
C ALA A 217 23.42 -9.26 -19.34
N GLY A 218 22.30 -9.97 -19.19
CA GLY A 218 22.18 -11.19 -18.37
C GLY A 218 21.84 -10.92 -16.90
N GLN A 219 21.96 -9.69 -16.40
CA GLN A 219 21.51 -9.35 -15.05
C GLN A 219 19.98 -9.41 -14.98
N GLU A 220 19.47 -10.05 -13.93
CA GLU A 220 18.06 -9.91 -13.55
C GLU A 220 17.95 -8.70 -12.62
N VAL A 221 17.01 -7.81 -12.88
CA VAL A 221 16.82 -6.54 -12.17
C VAL A 221 15.36 -6.31 -11.81
N LEU A 222 15.15 -5.44 -10.82
CA LEU A 222 13.86 -4.76 -10.62
C LEU A 222 14.00 -3.30 -11.04
N LEU A 223 12.90 -2.72 -11.50
CA LEU A 223 12.86 -1.35 -12.03
C LEU A 223 11.75 -0.58 -11.31
N ASN A 224 11.96 0.72 -11.12
CA ASN A 224 10.87 1.68 -10.87
C ASN A 224 10.82 2.69 -12.01
N LEU A 225 9.60 2.97 -12.50
CA LEU A 225 9.41 3.74 -13.72
C LEU A 225 8.78 5.12 -13.45
N THR A 226 8.94 6.01 -14.43
CA THR A 226 8.21 7.27 -14.60
C THR A 226 7.80 7.36 -16.07
N TRP A 227 6.74 8.11 -16.37
CA TRP A 227 6.19 8.28 -17.73
C TRP A 227 5.94 6.94 -18.45
N ALA A 228 5.55 5.91 -17.71
CA ALA A 228 5.11 4.64 -18.28
C ALA A 228 3.97 4.91 -19.27
N THR A 229 3.98 4.21 -20.41
CA THR A 229 3.02 4.30 -21.53
C THR A 229 2.95 5.65 -22.28
N LEU A 230 3.53 6.74 -21.75
CA LEU A 230 3.51 8.06 -22.40
C LEU A 230 4.38 8.12 -23.66
N TYR A 231 5.57 7.54 -23.60
CA TYR A 231 6.55 7.55 -24.69
C TYR A 231 7.16 6.16 -24.94
N GLY A 232 6.46 5.11 -24.50
CA GLY A 232 6.93 3.73 -24.54
C GLY A 232 6.72 3.02 -23.20
N PRO A 233 7.44 1.92 -22.94
CA PRO A 233 7.34 1.16 -21.70
C PRO A 233 7.59 1.97 -20.42
N GLY A 234 8.41 3.03 -20.50
CA GLY A 234 8.67 3.95 -19.38
C GLY A 234 10.14 4.34 -19.29
N ARG A 235 10.42 5.29 -18.40
CA ARG A 235 11.77 5.75 -18.05
C ARG A 235 12.18 5.15 -16.71
N VAL A 236 13.36 4.54 -16.64
CA VAL A 236 13.88 3.94 -15.43
C VAL A 236 14.37 5.03 -14.48
N THR A 237 13.71 5.17 -13.33
CA THR A 237 14.17 6.07 -12.25
C THR A 237 15.16 5.36 -11.34
N GLU A 238 14.93 4.06 -11.09
CA GLU A 238 15.75 3.21 -10.23
C GLU A 238 15.88 1.81 -10.81
N VAL A 239 17.05 1.20 -10.64
CA VAL A 239 17.34 -0.18 -11.02
C VAL A 239 18.12 -0.88 -9.91
N TRP A 240 17.69 -2.08 -9.53
CA TRP A 240 18.35 -2.92 -8.53
C TRP A 240 19.01 -4.13 -9.19
N LEU A 241 20.34 -4.14 -9.20
CA LEU A 241 21.13 -5.10 -9.96
C LEU A 241 21.23 -6.49 -9.33
N ASP A 242 20.96 -6.61 -8.03
CA ASP A 242 21.18 -7.85 -7.28
C ASP A 242 20.16 -8.04 -6.14
N GLY A 243 20.14 -9.24 -5.54
CA GLY A 243 19.24 -9.55 -4.43
C GLY A 243 19.55 -8.77 -3.15
N GLU A 244 20.82 -8.48 -2.87
CA GLU A 244 21.24 -7.76 -1.65
C GLU A 244 20.69 -6.33 -1.65
N SER A 245 20.80 -5.61 -2.77
CA SER A 245 20.27 -4.26 -2.92
C SER A 245 18.75 -4.19 -2.82
N ARG A 246 18.04 -5.20 -3.35
CA ARG A 246 16.57 -5.31 -3.23
C ARG A 246 16.16 -5.53 -1.78
N GLN A 247 16.82 -6.47 -1.10
CA GLN A 247 16.55 -6.76 0.30
C GLN A 247 16.78 -5.52 1.16
N LEU A 248 17.90 -4.82 0.95
CA LEU A 248 18.21 -3.60 1.71
C LEU A 248 17.15 -2.50 1.49
N ALA A 249 16.66 -2.33 0.27
CA ALA A 249 15.60 -1.37 -0.03
C ALA A 249 14.29 -1.73 0.72
N THR A 250 13.89 -3.00 0.68
CA THR A 250 12.74 -3.51 1.43
C THR A 250 12.89 -3.29 2.93
N GLU A 251 14.04 -3.64 3.51
CA GLU A 251 14.31 -3.50 4.95
C GLU A 251 14.26 -2.03 5.40
N HIS A 252 14.85 -1.12 4.62
CA HIS A 252 14.81 0.31 4.92
C HIS A 252 13.39 0.87 4.86
N GLN A 253 12.62 0.52 3.83
CA GLN A 253 11.25 1.01 3.71
C GLN A 253 10.35 0.41 4.81
N GLN A 254 10.55 -0.86 5.17
CA GLN A 254 9.84 -1.49 6.28
C GLN A 254 10.16 -0.81 7.62
N ALA A 255 11.43 -0.52 7.90
CA ALA A 255 11.84 0.21 9.10
C ALA A 255 11.19 1.59 9.18
N ARG A 256 11.18 2.32 8.05
CA ARG A 256 10.53 3.64 7.95
C ARG A 256 9.02 3.58 8.22
N HIS A 257 8.32 2.57 7.70
CA HIS A 257 6.90 2.37 8.00
C HIS A 257 6.65 2.02 9.46
N ARG A 258 7.52 1.18 10.06
CA ARG A 258 7.43 0.84 11.48
C ARG A 258 7.55 2.08 12.35
N ASP A 259 8.50 2.96 12.05
CA ASP A 259 8.65 4.25 12.76
C ASP A 259 7.41 5.13 12.58
N HIS A 260 6.86 5.21 11.37
CA HIS A 260 5.64 5.96 11.09
C HIS A 260 4.45 5.48 11.95
N ILE A 261 4.23 4.16 12.03
CA ILE A 261 3.16 3.56 12.85
C ILE A 261 3.42 3.72 14.34
N ARG A 262 4.66 3.52 14.82
CA ARG A 262 5.00 3.70 16.24
C ARG A 262 4.66 5.10 16.75
N GLN A 263 4.88 6.11 15.91
CA GLN A 263 4.61 7.51 16.24
C GLN A 263 3.11 7.88 16.20
N ARG A 264 2.30 7.16 15.40
CA ARG A 264 0.88 7.50 15.12
C ARG A 264 -0.13 6.48 15.65
N GLY A 265 0.34 5.39 16.22
CA GLY A 265 -0.47 4.29 16.74
C GLY A 265 -0.97 3.35 15.64
N VAL A 266 -1.34 2.15 16.06
CA VAL A 266 -1.93 1.13 15.19
C VAL A 266 -3.37 1.54 14.82
N PRO A 267 -3.70 1.69 13.53
CA PRO A 267 -5.07 2.02 13.13
C PRO A 267 -5.98 0.79 13.19
N GLY A 268 -7.24 1.04 13.53
CA GLY A 268 -8.31 0.06 13.48
C GLY A 268 -9.67 0.74 13.53
N TRP A 269 -10.73 -0.04 13.43
CA TRP A 269 -12.08 0.46 13.70
C TRP A 269 -12.69 -0.22 14.91
N VAL A 270 -13.68 0.44 15.50
CA VAL A 270 -14.48 -0.11 16.58
C VAL A 270 -15.55 -1.03 15.99
N ASP A 271 -15.54 -2.30 16.35
CA ASP A 271 -16.62 -3.24 16.03
C ASP A 271 -17.80 -3.04 16.99
N GLU A 272 -17.52 -2.91 18.29
CA GLU A 272 -18.51 -2.87 19.37
C GLU A 272 -18.05 -2.03 20.56
N VAL A 273 -19.01 -1.49 21.32
CA VAL A 273 -18.80 -0.74 22.56
C VAL A 273 -19.73 -1.24 23.65
N ASP A 274 -19.15 -1.82 24.71
CA ASP A 274 -19.87 -2.06 25.96
C ASP A 274 -19.79 -0.81 26.83
N ASN A 275 -20.90 -0.06 26.88
CA ASN A 275 -20.98 1.19 27.64
C ASN A 275 -20.92 0.98 29.16
N LYS A 276 -21.39 -0.15 29.68
CA LYS A 276 -21.42 -0.41 31.13
C LYS A 276 -20.03 -0.76 31.64
N GLN A 277 -19.32 -1.61 30.89
CA GLN A 277 -17.98 -2.07 31.25
C GLN A 277 -16.87 -1.16 30.69
N ARG A 278 -17.21 -0.23 29.79
CA ARG A 278 -16.27 0.61 29.03
C ARG A 278 -15.29 -0.21 28.19
N ILE A 279 -15.79 -1.24 27.52
CA ILE A 279 -14.95 -2.12 26.68
C ILE A 279 -15.17 -1.77 25.22
N LEU A 280 -14.06 -1.54 24.51
CA LEU A 280 -14.03 -1.40 23.06
C LEU A 280 -13.55 -2.70 22.45
N THR A 281 -14.29 -3.21 21.46
CA THR A 281 -13.82 -4.27 20.58
C THR A 281 -13.33 -3.62 19.28
N ILE A 282 -12.07 -3.82 18.92
CA ILE A 282 -11.41 -3.12 17.81
C ILE A 282 -10.78 -4.15 16.86
N THR A 283 -11.12 -4.10 15.57
CA THR A 283 -10.38 -4.84 14.53
C THR A 283 -9.31 -3.94 13.93
N LEU A 284 -8.06 -4.42 13.93
CA LEU A 284 -6.88 -3.67 13.48
C LEU A 284 -6.67 -3.83 11.97
N PHE A 285 -6.21 -2.77 11.31
CA PHE A 285 -6.04 -2.76 9.86
C PHE A 285 -4.78 -3.46 9.38
N GLY A 286 -4.85 -4.02 8.18
CA GLY A 286 -3.79 -4.81 7.54
C GLY A 286 -2.68 -3.97 6.89
N ASN A 287 -2.77 -2.65 6.95
CA ASN A 287 -1.71 -1.72 6.53
C ASN A 287 -0.64 -1.51 7.61
N VAL A 288 -0.47 -2.49 8.50
CA VAL A 288 0.45 -2.49 9.62
C VAL A 288 1.31 -3.75 9.54
N ASP A 289 2.59 -3.59 9.85
CA ASP A 289 3.50 -4.71 9.96
C ASP A 289 3.06 -5.66 11.10
N PRO A 290 2.91 -6.97 10.83
CA PRO A 290 2.55 -7.95 11.86
C PRO A 290 3.45 -7.94 13.10
N ASP A 291 4.73 -7.60 12.97
CA ASP A 291 5.65 -7.53 14.11
C ASP A 291 5.19 -6.46 15.12
N LEU A 292 4.67 -5.32 14.64
CA LEU A 292 4.14 -4.28 15.53
C LEU A 292 2.84 -4.73 16.23
N LEU A 293 2.03 -5.55 15.56
CA LEU A 293 0.81 -6.10 16.15
C LEU A 293 1.13 -7.11 17.25
N SER A 294 2.27 -7.82 17.14
CA SER A 294 2.73 -8.78 18.15
C SER A 294 3.16 -8.14 19.47
N GLU A 295 3.34 -6.81 19.51
CA GLU A 295 3.66 -6.06 20.72
C GLU A 295 2.43 -5.73 21.57
N LEU A 296 1.22 -6.01 21.07
CA LEU A 296 -0.02 -5.88 21.84
C LEU A 296 -0.18 -7.11 22.74
N THR A 297 -0.02 -6.90 24.05
CA THR A 297 -0.07 -8.00 25.04
C THR A 297 -1.26 -7.82 25.99
N VAL A 298 -1.95 -8.93 26.28
CA VAL A 298 -3.05 -8.94 27.27
C VAL A 298 -2.52 -8.57 28.66
N GLY A 299 -3.23 -7.69 29.36
CA GLY A 299 -2.86 -7.16 30.67
C GLY A 299 -2.07 -5.84 30.60
N ASP A 300 -1.37 -5.58 29.49
CA ASP A 300 -0.66 -4.32 29.29
C ASP A 300 -1.62 -3.15 29.07
N GLN A 301 -1.14 -1.95 29.37
CA GLN A 301 -1.89 -0.73 29.09
C GLN A 301 -1.75 -0.33 27.61
N ALA A 302 -2.84 0.16 27.05
CA ALA A 302 -2.87 0.83 25.75
C ALA A 302 -3.66 2.14 25.84
N GLY A 303 -3.22 3.16 25.11
CA GLY A 303 -4.00 4.36 24.83
C GLY A 303 -4.81 4.18 23.56
N VAL A 304 -6.07 4.61 23.56
CA VAL A 304 -6.91 4.63 22.35
C VAL A 304 -7.25 6.08 22.02
N ALA A 305 -6.93 6.56 20.83
CA ALA A 305 -7.32 7.87 20.34
C ALA A 305 -8.35 7.73 19.22
N VAL A 306 -9.33 8.63 19.15
CA VAL A 306 -10.25 8.70 18.01
C VAL A 306 -9.49 9.24 16.80
N ALA A 307 -9.76 8.69 15.62
CA ALA A 307 -9.17 9.16 14.37
C ALA A 307 -10.22 9.32 13.27
N MET A 308 -9.87 10.10 12.26
CA MET A 308 -10.65 10.26 11.02
C MET A 308 -10.38 9.13 10.02
N GLU A 309 -11.10 9.12 8.90
CA GLU A 309 -10.93 8.12 7.82
C GLU A 309 -9.54 8.20 7.15
N ASN A 310 -8.96 9.40 7.08
CA ASN A 310 -7.57 9.64 6.68
C ASN A 310 -6.55 9.23 7.77
N LEU A 311 -7.02 8.62 8.88
CA LEU A 311 -6.25 8.13 10.01
C LEU A 311 -5.56 9.19 10.89
N LEU A 312 -5.95 10.46 10.76
CA LEU A 312 -5.47 11.52 11.63
C LEU A 312 -6.16 11.46 13.00
N PRO A 313 -5.40 11.47 14.10
CA PRO A 313 -5.95 11.75 15.42
C PRO A 313 -6.27 13.24 15.59
N PHE A 314 -7.12 13.57 16.58
CA PHE A 314 -7.37 14.96 16.94
C PHE A 314 -6.17 15.57 17.68
N ASP A 315 -5.88 15.07 18.88
CA ASP A 315 -4.64 15.33 19.61
C ASP A 315 -4.28 14.04 20.39
N PRO A 316 -3.33 13.21 19.91
CA PRO A 316 -3.02 11.94 20.55
C PRO A 316 -2.36 12.10 21.92
N VAL A 317 -1.78 13.27 22.22
CA VAL A 317 -1.16 13.56 23.51
C VAL A 317 -2.22 13.70 24.59
N ASN A 318 -3.30 14.43 24.30
CA ASN A 318 -4.35 14.79 25.28
C ASN A 318 -5.62 13.91 25.18
N ASP A 319 -5.98 13.43 24.00
CA ASP A 319 -7.26 12.75 23.79
C ASP A 319 -7.21 11.25 24.04
N ARG A 320 -6.04 10.62 23.97
CA ARG A 320 -5.97 9.17 24.16
C ARG A 320 -6.48 8.78 25.55
N LYS A 321 -7.39 7.81 25.61
CA LYS A 321 -7.89 7.22 26.86
C LYS A 321 -7.22 5.90 27.11
N ARG A 322 -6.67 5.73 28.31
CA ARG A 322 -5.76 4.62 28.63
C ARG A 322 -6.54 3.52 29.31
N GLY A 323 -6.14 2.28 29.08
CA GLY A 323 -6.73 1.14 29.76
C GLY A 323 -6.04 -0.18 29.45
N PRO A 324 -6.34 -1.24 30.22
CA PRO A 324 -5.79 -2.55 29.95
C PRO A 324 -6.32 -3.14 28.65
N ILE A 325 -5.45 -3.82 27.92
CA ILE A 325 -5.83 -4.77 26.87
C ILE A 325 -6.36 -6.02 27.56
N LEU A 326 -7.64 -6.32 27.36
CA LEU A 326 -8.33 -7.46 27.94
C LEU A 326 -8.17 -8.73 27.09
N GLU A 327 -8.04 -8.56 25.76
CA GLU A 327 -7.98 -9.66 24.81
C GLU A 327 -7.23 -9.24 23.55
N VAL A 328 -6.46 -10.18 22.98
CA VAL A 328 -5.89 -10.11 21.63
C VAL A 328 -6.24 -11.42 20.93
N ALA A 329 -7.13 -11.36 19.94
CA ALA A 329 -7.68 -12.49 19.24
C ALA A 329 -7.26 -12.49 17.77
N GLN A 330 -6.95 -13.67 17.24
CA GLN A 330 -6.79 -13.90 15.81
C GLN A 330 -8.17 -14.18 15.20
N ILE A 331 -8.48 -13.48 14.12
CA ILE A 331 -9.73 -13.61 13.36
C ILE A 331 -9.42 -13.89 11.89
N SER A 332 -10.43 -14.33 11.14
CA SER A 332 -10.29 -14.52 9.70
C SER A 332 -9.77 -13.24 9.03
N ARG A 333 -8.71 -13.40 8.23
CA ARG A 333 -8.11 -12.28 7.51
C ARG A 333 -8.94 -11.94 6.28
N GLU A 334 -9.54 -10.76 6.31
CA GLU A 334 -10.25 -10.15 5.18
C GLU A 334 -9.37 -9.09 4.49
N VAL A 335 -9.79 -8.62 3.32
CA VAL A 335 -9.06 -7.59 2.56
C VAL A 335 -9.00 -6.28 3.35
N GLY A 336 -7.79 -5.85 3.72
CA GLY A 336 -7.61 -4.66 4.56
C GLY A 336 -7.65 -4.94 6.07
N SER A 337 -8.01 -6.15 6.50
CA SER A 337 -7.89 -6.58 7.89
C SER A 337 -6.49 -7.12 8.18
N SER A 338 -5.98 -6.87 9.37
CA SER A 338 -4.76 -7.54 9.86
C SER A 338 -5.00 -9.00 10.26
N GLY A 339 -6.26 -9.40 10.48
CA GLY A 339 -6.57 -10.64 11.17
C GLY A 339 -6.43 -10.55 12.70
N VAL A 340 -6.18 -9.36 13.26
CA VAL A 340 -6.07 -9.14 14.71
C VAL A 340 -7.23 -8.28 15.20
N ARG A 341 -7.92 -8.78 16.23
CA ARG A 341 -8.92 -8.04 17.00
C ARG A 341 -8.45 -7.91 18.45
N ILE A 342 -8.68 -6.75 19.06
CA ILE A 342 -8.39 -6.52 20.47
C ILE A 342 -9.63 -6.09 21.22
N ARG A 343 -9.63 -6.35 22.53
CA ARG A 343 -10.56 -5.70 23.47
C ARG A 343 -9.76 -4.86 24.44
N VAL A 344 -10.11 -3.59 24.56
CA VAL A 344 -9.45 -2.63 25.46
C VAL A 344 -10.48 -2.00 26.35
N GLN A 345 -10.13 -1.72 27.60
CA GLN A 345 -11.02 -1.06 28.55
C GLN A 345 -10.51 0.33 28.95
N PRO A 346 -10.74 1.38 28.14
CA PRO A 346 -10.34 2.73 28.49
C PRO A 346 -10.94 3.20 29.82
N ASP A 347 -10.19 4.06 30.52
CA ASP A 347 -10.61 4.77 31.72
C ASP A 347 -11.85 5.63 31.49
N LEU A 348 -11.97 6.21 30.29
CA LEU A 348 -13.11 7.01 29.84
C LEU A 348 -13.54 6.64 28.42
N LEU A 349 -14.86 6.59 28.17
CA LEU A 349 -15.40 6.49 26.82
C LEU A 349 -15.57 7.88 26.19
N LEU A 350 -15.07 8.04 24.98
CA LEU A 350 -15.26 9.23 24.16
C LEU A 350 -16.44 9.08 23.21
N GLU A 351 -17.06 10.21 22.84
CA GLU A 351 -18.14 10.31 21.84
C GLU A 351 -17.77 9.62 20.51
N GLY A 352 -16.48 9.62 20.15
CA GLY A 352 -15.97 9.01 18.92
C GLY A 352 -15.76 7.50 18.97
N TYR A 353 -15.80 6.88 20.16
CA TYR A 353 -15.81 5.42 20.28
C TYR A 353 -17.20 4.89 19.96
N ARG A 354 -17.50 4.76 18.67
CA ARG A 354 -18.75 4.22 18.16
C ARG A 354 -18.45 3.15 17.11
N PRO A 355 -19.31 2.13 16.96
CA PRO A 355 -19.15 1.14 15.91
C PRO A 355 -18.88 1.79 14.55
N ARG A 356 -17.95 1.20 13.78
CA ARG A 356 -17.46 1.64 12.47
C ARG A 356 -16.56 2.89 12.48
N ARG A 357 -16.38 3.56 13.62
CA ARG A 357 -15.46 4.70 13.72
C ARG A 357 -14.02 4.22 13.86
N ILE A 358 -13.11 5.06 13.38
CA ILE A 358 -11.67 4.78 13.34
C ILE A 358 -11.01 5.22 14.64
N VAL A 359 -10.04 4.43 15.09
CA VAL A 359 -9.21 4.70 16.27
C VAL A 359 -7.75 4.39 15.97
N ARG A 360 -6.86 5.00 16.76
CA ARG A 360 -5.44 4.68 16.85
C ARG A 360 -5.14 4.08 18.22
N VAL A 361 -4.48 2.93 18.24
CA VAL A 361 -4.12 2.21 19.46
C VAL A 361 -2.61 2.36 19.70
N PHE A 362 -2.26 2.80 20.90
CA PHE A 362 -0.89 3.06 21.32
C PHE A 362 -0.54 2.11 22.48
N PRO A 363 0.20 1.02 22.23
CA PRO A 363 0.80 0.23 23.30
C PRO A 363 1.56 1.13 24.28
N SER A 364 1.47 0.89 25.57
CA SER A 364 2.12 1.74 26.58
C SER A 364 3.64 1.78 26.49
N ALA A 365 4.26 0.77 25.89
CA ALA A 365 5.68 0.72 25.59
C ALA A 365 6.11 1.68 24.46
N TRP A 366 5.16 2.15 23.64
CA TRP A 366 5.46 3.03 22.51
C TRP A 366 5.56 4.49 22.97
N PRO A 367 6.45 5.29 22.34
CA PRO A 367 6.48 6.71 22.60
C PRO A 367 5.15 7.33 22.17
N VAL A 368 4.65 8.27 22.95
CA VAL A 368 3.60 9.17 22.46
C VAL A 368 4.18 10.55 22.35
N ILE A 369 4.35 10.98 21.11
CA ILE A 369 4.96 12.26 20.76
C ILE A 369 3.85 13.24 20.36
N ALA A 370 4.11 14.53 20.56
CA ALA A 370 3.34 15.55 19.87
C ALA A 370 3.63 15.44 18.37
N LEU A 371 2.57 15.35 17.56
CA LEU A 371 2.75 15.34 16.12
C LEU A 371 2.98 16.79 15.64
N PRO A 372 3.53 16.99 14.44
CA PRO A 372 3.47 18.29 13.80
C PRO A 372 2.01 18.78 13.77
N LYS A 373 1.77 20.08 13.98
CA LYS A 373 0.41 20.61 14.15
C LYS A 373 -0.49 20.31 12.95
N GLU A 374 0.07 20.30 11.75
CA GLU A 374 -0.64 19.97 10.51
C GLU A 374 -1.07 18.50 10.42
N GLU A 375 -0.42 17.62 11.17
CA GLU A 375 -0.76 16.19 11.32
C GLU A 375 -1.80 15.92 12.42
N GLU A 376 -2.32 16.97 13.05
CA GLU A 376 -3.39 16.93 14.06
C GLU A 376 -4.65 17.61 13.50
N LEU A 377 -5.84 17.07 13.78
CA LEU A 377 -7.07 17.68 13.26
C LEU A 377 -7.30 19.10 13.82
N PHE A 378 -6.87 19.36 15.06
CA PHE A 378 -7.02 20.67 15.70
C PHE A 378 -6.15 21.77 15.05
N GLY A 379 -5.05 21.38 14.37
CA GLY A 379 -4.12 22.31 13.75
C GLY A 379 -4.48 22.74 12.32
N ARG A 380 -5.66 22.35 11.81
CA ARG A 380 -6.11 22.64 10.44
C ARG A 380 -7.16 23.73 10.34
#